data_AF-A0A5N1L978-F1
#
_entry.id   AF-A0A5N1L978-F1
#
_cell.length_a   1.000
_cell.length_b   1.000
_cell.length_c   1.000
_cell.angle_alpha   90.00
_cell.angle_beta   90.00
_cell.angle_gamma   90.00
#
_symmetry.space_group_name_H-M   'P 1'
#
loop_
_entity.id
_entity.type
_entity.pdbx_description
1 polymer ?
#
loop_
_entity_poly.entity_id
_entity_poly.type
_entity_poly.pdbx_seq_one_letter_code
_entity_poly.pdbx_strand_id
1 'polypeptide(L)'
;MQDHRRQTVKEKISYIEQTQGIALAHAKIEIIECMNNGNSQSQCEDQARQEVDSVFSTVQKSLYTSQNRQMQHWQMMDQKFTQTDNLKFETIYPYSLDGGEDDYQTKFELRTVTLYNGEQMEVLTGSMTYHAPDGYETIAPYHYTGNLEAPVDESIYDSDNFLNVVAPDGSTAIPLDGGSFKTALTTLEDKHSSANSAVGSMADSIYSNYEPGEVSVSDAAGPLEVMLTSSGNNDSLTYRLLSAQSAGYAVNDAGKTVDVKADFNGDGSMTTKSGVIYANDDAFPNNEVKTGTTYVQSDDGDSSTVQVSDSVTFVSNPEDSEPEDYPLDGEFTVVQVYDDEGNEVDSMTLTGNDFATTDTSNLNSQISELINKMEALEDKYEANQSSGGGSGISQDAIKSFLQNLGIGVAGGLMIVAVIVVMILFAYIKILRI
;
A
#
# COMPACT_ATOMS: atom_id res chain seq x y z
N MET A 1 12.00 -21.21 -0.73
CA MET A 1 10.70 -20.63 -1.07
C MET A 1 10.68 -19.25 -0.46
N GLN A 2 10.69 -18.19 -1.28
CA GLN A 2 10.45 -16.84 -0.76
C GLN A 2 9.06 -16.84 -0.11
N ASP A 3 8.96 -16.30 1.10
CA ASP A 3 7.68 -16.11 1.75
C ASP A 3 6.95 -14.94 1.09
N HIS A 4 6.23 -15.23 0.00
CA HIS A 4 5.43 -14.26 -0.75
C HIS A 4 4.50 -13.43 0.15
N ARG A 5 4.17 -13.89 1.36
CA ARG A 5 3.24 -13.21 2.29
C ARG A 5 3.91 -12.09 3.08
N ARG A 6 5.16 -12.28 3.52
CA ARG A 6 5.96 -11.20 4.13
C ARG A 6 6.20 -10.07 3.12
N GLN A 7 6.43 -10.45 1.86
CA GLN A 7 6.52 -9.52 0.75
C GLN A 7 5.21 -8.73 0.55
N THR A 8 4.05 -9.42 0.56
CA THR A 8 2.73 -8.76 0.45
C THR A 8 2.48 -7.70 1.54
N VAL A 9 2.93 -7.91 2.78
CA VAL A 9 2.70 -6.90 3.84
C VAL A 9 3.66 -5.71 3.70
N LYS A 10 4.92 -5.94 3.32
CA LYS A 10 5.87 -4.85 3.03
C LYS A 10 5.41 -3.99 1.85
N GLU A 11 4.95 -4.63 0.77
CA GLU A 11 4.32 -3.94 -0.38
C GLU A 11 3.10 -3.12 0.08
N LYS A 12 2.27 -3.69 0.97
CA LYS A 12 1.12 -2.97 1.54
C LYS A 12 1.54 -1.75 2.38
N ILE A 13 2.66 -1.81 3.12
CA ILE A 13 3.18 -0.65 3.87
C ILE A 13 3.61 0.46 2.91
N SER A 14 4.33 0.12 1.83
CA SER A 14 4.68 1.10 0.80
C SER A 14 3.44 1.76 0.18
N TYR A 15 2.36 1.00 -0.01
CA TYR A 15 1.09 1.53 -0.50
C TYR A 15 0.35 2.39 0.53
N ILE A 16 0.45 2.06 1.83
CA ILE A 16 -0.10 2.87 2.92
C ILE A 16 0.56 4.24 2.96
N GLU A 17 1.88 4.29 2.77
CA GLU A 17 2.61 5.56 2.68
C GLU A 17 2.06 6.45 1.55
N GLN A 18 1.76 5.86 0.38
CA GLN A 18 1.13 6.57 -0.74
C GLN A 18 -0.32 7.03 -0.49
N THR A 19 -1.03 6.32 0.38
CA THR A 19 -2.46 6.56 0.61
C THR A 19 -2.73 7.97 1.15
N GLN A 20 -1.83 8.52 1.97
CA GLN A 20 -2.00 9.87 2.51
C GLN A 20 -2.03 10.92 1.40
N GLY A 21 -1.06 10.90 0.48
CA GLY A 21 -0.99 11.88 -0.60
C GLY A 21 -2.20 11.80 -1.54
N ILE A 22 -2.64 10.58 -1.88
CA ILE A 22 -3.85 10.34 -2.67
C ILE A 22 -5.07 10.92 -1.94
N ALA A 23 -5.23 10.64 -0.65
CA ALA A 23 -6.35 11.15 0.13
C ALA A 23 -6.34 12.69 0.21
N LEU A 24 -5.17 13.33 0.33
CA LEU A 24 -5.05 14.79 0.31
C LEU A 24 -5.40 15.38 -1.05
N ALA A 25 -4.98 14.75 -2.15
CA ALA A 25 -5.37 15.14 -3.51
C ALA A 25 -6.90 15.07 -3.71
N HIS A 26 -7.52 13.96 -3.30
CA HIS A 26 -8.99 13.80 -3.29
C HIS A 26 -9.68 14.88 -2.45
N ALA A 27 -9.17 15.15 -1.24
CA ALA A 27 -9.70 16.19 -0.38
C ALA A 27 -9.62 17.59 -1.02
N LYS A 28 -8.51 17.94 -1.67
CA LYS A 28 -8.37 19.22 -2.39
C LYS A 28 -9.41 19.35 -3.49
N ILE A 29 -9.60 18.30 -4.29
CA ILE A 29 -10.59 18.29 -5.38
C ILE A 29 -11.99 18.48 -4.82
N GLU A 30 -12.37 17.73 -3.78
CA GLU A 30 -13.68 17.85 -3.15
C GLU A 30 -13.92 19.25 -2.57
N ILE A 31 -12.90 19.87 -1.95
CA ILE A 31 -13.00 21.26 -1.47
C ILE A 31 -13.27 22.21 -2.64
N ILE A 32 -12.50 22.10 -3.73
CA ILE A 32 -12.66 22.96 -4.92
C ILE A 32 -14.04 22.77 -5.54
N GLU A 33 -14.49 21.52 -5.72
CA GLU A 33 -15.81 21.18 -6.23
C GLU A 33 -16.92 21.77 -5.37
N CYS A 34 -16.85 21.54 -4.06
CA CYS A 34 -17.82 22.02 -3.10
C CYS A 34 -17.87 23.56 -3.05
N MET A 35 -16.71 24.23 -3.08
CA MET A 35 -16.59 25.69 -3.15
C MET A 35 -17.20 26.26 -4.43
N ASN A 36 -16.91 25.64 -5.59
CA ASN A 36 -17.45 26.04 -6.88
C ASN A 36 -18.97 25.90 -6.96
N ASN A 37 -19.54 24.99 -6.18
CA ASN A 37 -20.99 24.84 -6.01
C ASN A 37 -21.61 25.88 -5.06
N GLY A 38 -20.82 26.80 -4.51
CA GLY A 38 -21.27 27.89 -3.63
C GLY A 38 -21.58 27.45 -2.19
N ASN A 39 -21.09 26.28 -1.77
CA ASN A 39 -21.25 25.81 -0.40
C ASN A 39 -20.33 26.55 0.57
N SER A 40 -20.67 26.48 1.86
CA SER A 40 -19.84 27.07 2.91
C SER A 40 -18.58 26.25 3.17
N GLN A 41 -17.51 26.90 3.62
CA GLN A 41 -16.24 26.25 3.95
C GLN A 41 -16.41 25.05 4.88
N SER A 42 -17.19 25.18 5.96
CA SER A 42 -17.44 24.08 6.90
C SER A 42 -18.12 22.88 6.24
N GLN A 43 -19.02 23.09 5.27
CA GLN A 43 -19.63 21.98 4.53
C GLN A 43 -18.63 21.28 3.62
N CYS A 44 -17.71 22.04 3.02
CA CYS A 44 -16.68 21.49 2.14
C CYS A 44 -15.60 20.76 2.92
N GLU A 45 -15.25 21.22 4.12
CA GLU A 45 -14.41 20.47 5.06
C GLU A 45 -15.04 19.12 5.42
N ASP A 46 -16.33 19.10 5.77
CA ASP A 46 -17.05 17.87 6.12
C ASP A 46 -17.07 16.87 4.95
N GLN A 47 -17.28 17.35 3.72
CA GLN A 47 -17.26 16.50 2.51
C GLN A 47 -15.86 15.96 2.21
N ALA A 48 -14.84 16.81 2.29
CA ALA A 48 -13.47 16.40 2.07
C ALA A 48 -12.97 15.38 3.11
N ARG A 49 -13.39 15.50 4.37
CA ARG A 49 -13.12 14.48 5.41
C ARG A 49 -13.79 13.14 5.09
N GLN A 50 -15.04 13.16 4.62
CA GLN A 50 -15.72 11.93 4.18
C GLN A 50 -14.99 11.26 3.01
N GLU A 51 -14.43 12.04 2.10
CA GLU A 51 -13.64 11.52 0.98
C GLU A 51 -12.31 10.91 1.47
N VAL A 52 -11.62 11.56 2.42
CA VAL A 52 -10.46 10.97 3.11
C VAL A 52 -10.83 9.64 3.77
N ASP A 53 -11.92 9.61 4.53
CA ASP A 53 -12.42 8.39 5.19
C ASP A 53 -12.72 7.27 4.18
N SER A 54 -13.26 7.61 3.01
CA SER A 54 -13.55 6.67 1.91
C SER A 54 -12.28 6.04 1.33
N VAL A 55 -11.27 6.87 1.02
CA VAL A 55 -9.97 6.42 0.49
C VAL A 55 -9.29 5.47 1.49
N PHE A 56 -9.15 5.90 2.75
CA PHE A 56 -8.51 5.09 3.78
C PHE A 56 -9.29 3.81 4.11
N SER A 57 -10.62 3.84 4.09
CA SER A 57 -11.45 2.63 4.31
C SER A 57 -11.22 1.57 3.23
N THR A 58 -10.97 1.98 1.99
CA THR A 58 -10.68 1.06 0.88
C THR A 58 -9.38 0.29 1.15
N VAL A 59 -8.34 0.98 1.61
CA VAL A 59 -7.05 0.36 1.97
C VAL A 59 -7.20 -0.51 3.21
N GLN A 60 -7.90 -0.02 4.23
CA GLN A 60 -8.19 -0.76 5.47
C GLN A 60 -8.92 -2.09 5.18
N LYS A 61 -9.94 -2.06 4.32
CA LYS A 61 -10.68 -3.25 3.88
C LYS A 61 -9.79 -4.24 3.14
N SER A 62 -8.86 -3.76 2.31
CA SER A 62 -7.87 -4.61 1.62
C SER A 62 -6.91 -5.30 2.59
N LEU A 63 -6.46 -4.61 3.65
CA LEU A 63 -5.63 -5.21 4.71
C LEU A 63 -6.38 -6.33 5.44
N TYR A 64 -7.61 -6.05 5.92
CA TYR A 64 -8.42 -7.05 6.61
C TYR A 64 -8.82 -8.22 5.71
N THR A 65 -9.05 -7.99 4.42
CA THR A 65 -9.31 -9.07 3.46
C THR A 65 -8.09 -9.99 3.30
N SER A 66 -6.88 -9.41 3.27
CA SER A 66 -5.63 -10.19 3.23
C SER A 66 -5.44 -11.00 4.52
N GLN A 67 -5.65 -10.38 5.68
CA GLN A 67 -5.61 -11.04 6.98
C GLN A 67 -6.62 -12.20 7.06
N ASN A 68 -7.85 -11.98 6.60
CA ASN A 68 -8.90 -13.01 6.55
C ASN A 68 -8.48 -14.23 5.73
N ARG A 69 -7.83 -14.03 4.58
CA ARG A 69 -7.33 -15.15 3.76
C ARG A 69 -6.28 -15.97 4.50
N GLN A 70 -5.33 -15.31 5.16
CA GLN A 70 -4.30 -15.98 5.94
C GLN A 70 -4.91 -16.74 7.12
N MET A 71 -5.88 -16.14 7.80
CA MET A 71 -6.67 -16.76 8.87
C MET A 71 -7.49 -17.97 8.39
N GLN A 72 -8.11 -17.89 7.21
CA GLN A 72 -8.84 -19.00 6.60
C GLN A 72 -7.88 -20.16 6.25
N HIS A 73 -6.69 -19.86 5.73
CA HIS A 73 -5.68 -20.89 5.49
C HIS A 73 -5.23 -21.58 6.77
N TRP A 74 -5.02 -20.82 7.85
CA TRP A 74 -4.73 -21.42 9.16
C TRP A 74 -5.89 -22.29 9.65
N GLN A 75 -7.13 -21.81 9.59
CA GLN A 75 -8.30 -22.60 9.95
C GLN A 75 -8.40 -23.91 9.17
N MET A 76 -8.13 -23.88 7.86
CA MET A 76 -8.10 -25.10 7.03
C MET A 76 -6.97 -26.04 7.43
N MET A 77 -5.78 -25.52 7.73
CA MET A 77 -4.64 -26.32 8.19
C MET A 77 -4.95 -27.01 9.51
N ASP A 78 -5.55 -26.29 10.46
CA ASP A 78 -5.96 -26.82 11.76
C ASP A 78 -7.05 -27.90 11.64
N GLN A 79 -8.05 -27.69 10.78
CA GLN A 79 -9.05 -28.71 10.44
C GLN A 79 -8.43 -29.97 9.81
N LYS A 80 -7.37 -29.82 9.00
CA LYS A 80 -6.67 -30.97 8.40
C LYS A 80 -5.81 -31.70 9.42
N PHE A 81 -5.14 -30.96 10.30
CA PHE A 81 -4.34 -31.52 11.37
C PHE A 81 -5.20 -32.39 12.29
N THR A 82 -6.32 -31.86 12.78
CA THR A 82 -7.27 -32.60 13.65
C THR A 82 -7.91 -33.82 12.99
N GLN A 83 -7.91 -33.91 11.65
CA GLN A 83 -8.44 -35.04 10.87
C GLN A 83 -7.39 -36.07 10.46
N THR A 84 -6.10 -35.81 10.70
CA THR A 84 -5.02 -36.67 10.21
C THR A 84 -4.41 -37.50 11.33
N ASP A 85 -4.57 -38.82 11.25
CA ASP A 85 -3.98 -39.74 12.21
C ASP A 85 -2.45 -39.67 12.20
N ASN A 86 -1.84 -39.78 13.39
CA ASN A 86 -0.38 -39.81 13.61
C ASN A 86 0.39 -38.51 13.29
N LEU A 87 -0.30 -37.38 13.08
CA LEU A 87 0.34 -36.07 13.18
C LEU A 87 0.31 -35.61 14.63
N LYS A 88 1.43 -35.10 15.12
CA LYS A 88 1.55 -34.54 16.47
C LYS A 88 1.60 -33.02 16.40
N PHE A 89 1.13 -32.34 17.44
CA PHE A 89 1.12 -30.88 17.47
C PHE A 89 2.52 -30.32 17.24
N GLU A 90 3.51 -30.87 17.93
CA GLU A 90 4.91 -30.43 17.89
C GLU A 90 5.59 -30.70 16.55
N THR A 91 4.98 -31.52 15.68
CA THR A 91 5.49 -31.75 14.31
C THR A 91 5.10 -30.66 13.34
N ILE A 92 4.04 -29.90 13.65
CA ILE A 92 3.55 -28.80 12.83
C ILE A 92 3.87 -27.47 13.50
N TYR A 93 3.62 -27.35 14.80
CA TYR A 93 3.81 -26.13 15.55
C TYR A 93 5.01 -26.30 16.48
N PRO A 94 6.09 -25.53 16.32
CA PRO A 94 7.35 -25.74 17.03
C PRO A 94 7.32 -25.20 18.47
N TYR A 95 6.24 -25.44 19.21
CA TYR A 95 6.07 -25.04 20.61
C TYR A 95 6.21 -26.26 21.53
N SER A 96 6.87 -26.08 22.67
CA SER A 96 7.11 -27.15 23.63
C SER A 96 5.89 -27.35 24.53
N LEU A 97 5.30 -28.54 24.53
CA LEU A 97 4.23 -28.91 25.45
C LEU A 97 4.81 -29.56 26.70
N ASP A 98 4.45 -29.06 27.90
CA ASP A 98 4.85 -29.69 29.18
C ASP A 98 3.76 -30.64 29.73
N GLY A 99 2.56 -30.63 29.11
CA GLY A 99 1.36 -31.35 29.56
C GLY A 99 0.96 -32.61 28.77
N GLY A 100 1.67 -32.93 27.69
CA GLY A 100 1.28 -33.97 26.71
C GLY A 100 0.50 -33.41 25.50
N GLU A 101 0.33 -34.23 24.47
CA GLU A 101 -0.18 -33.84 23.14
C GLU A 101 -1.65 -33.34 23.12
N ASP A 102 -2.41 -33.55 24.20
CA ASP A 102 -3.85 -33.28 24.28
C ASP A 102 -4.21 -31.87 24.79
N ASP A 103 -3.25 -31.02 25.13
CA ASP A 103 -3.49 -29.74 25.83
C ASP A 103 -3.26 -28.49 24.97
N TYR A 104 -3.67 -28.55 23.69
CA TYR A 104 -3.79 -27.38 22.83
C TYR A 104 -5.23 -27.19 22.33
N GLN A 105 -5.64 -25.93 22.13
CA GLN A 105 -6.93 -25.57 21.58
C GLN A 105 -6.79 -24.40 20.61
N THR A 106 -7.37 -24.55 19.44
CA THR A 106 -7.56 -23.46 18.48
C THR A 106 -8.99 -22.93 18.55
N LYS A 107 -9.15 -21.63 18.43
CA LYS A 107 -10.45 -20.97 18.35
C LYS A 107 -10.45 -20.03 17.15
N PHE A 108 -11.53 -20.06 16.37
CA PHE A 108 -11.74 -19.16 15.25
C PHE A 108 -13.09 -18.47 15.39
N GLU A 109 -13.13 -17.16 15.21
CA GLU A 109 -14.33 -16.35 15.42
C GLU A 109 -14.41 -15.22 14.39
N LEU A 110 -15.59 -15.03 13.79
CA LEU A 110 -15.88 -13.86 12.97
C LEU A 110 -16.23 -12.68 13.88
N ARG A 111 -15.62 -11.53 13.62
CA ARG A 111 -15.82 -10.30 14.37
C ARG A 111 -16.15 -9.16 13.44
N THR A 112 -17.09 -8.31 13.85
CA THR A 112 -17.45 -7.12 13.09
C THR A 112 -16.50 -5.98 13.44
N VAL A 113 -15.84 -5.43 12.44
CA VAL A 113 -15.02 -4.22 12.53
C VAL A 113 -15.74 -3.09 11.78
N THR A 114 -15.74 -1.89 12.35
CA THR A 114 -16.21 -0.67 11.68
C THR A 114 -15.01 0.01 11.01
N LEU A 115 -15.12 0.26 9.72
CA LEU A 115 -14.13 0.97 8.92
C LEU A 115 -14.23 2.49 9.13
N TYR A 116 -13.24 3.26 8.67
CA TYR A 116 -13.21 4.72 8.85
C TYR A 116 -14.45 5.44 8.32
N ASN A 117 -15.01 4.99 7.20
CA ASN A 117 -16.23 5.52 6.60
C ASN A 117 -17.53 5.03 7.28
N GLY A 118 -17.43 4.26 8.37
CA GLY A 118 -18.56 3.69 9.09
C GLY A 118 -19.13 2.39 8.51
N GLU A 119 -18.63 1.91 7.36
CA GLU A 119 -18.97 0.58 6.84
C GLU A 119 -18.54 -0.50 7.83
N GLN A 120 -19.29 -1.59 7.91
CA GLN A 120 -18.93 -2.74 8.74
C GLN A 120 -18.42 -3.89 7.87
N MET A 121 -17.38 -4.58 8.34
CA MET A 121 -16.90 -5.81 7.72
C MET A 121 -16.62 -6.91 8.73
N GLU A 122 -16.78 -8.16 8.32
CA GLU A 122 -16.40 -9.32 9.13
C GLU A 122 -14.92 -9.65 8.95
N VAL A 123 -14.22 -9.76 10.07
CA VAL A 123 -12.82 -10.17 10.17
C VAL A 123 -12.76 -11.50 10.91
N LEU A 124 -12.18 -12.51 10.27
CA LEU A 124 -11.89 -13.78 10.90
C LEU A 124 -10.70 -13.60 11.83
N THR A 125 -10.91 -13.91 13.09
CA THR A 125 -9.87 -13.94 14.12
C THR A 125 -9.62 -15.38 14.54
N GLY A 126 -8.44 -15.64 15.09
CA GLY A 126 -8.21 -16.92 15.74
C GLY A 126 -7.07 -16.89 16.72
N SER A 127 -7.15 -17.80 17.68
CA SER A 127 -6.19 -17.96 18.75
C SER A 127 -5.83 -19.44 18.93
N MET A 128 -4.64 -19.68 19.46
CA MET A 128 -4.16 -20.99 19.84
C MET A 128 -3.67 -20.93 21.28
N THR A 129 -4.29 -21.68 22.17
CA THR A 129 -3.86 -21.83 23.56
C THR A 129 -3.20 -23.18 23.72
N TYR A 130 -2.06 -23.25 24.41
CA TYR A 130 -1.36 -24.50 24.70
C TYR A 130 -0.71 -24.48 26.08
N HIS A 131 -0.38 -25.64 26.64
CA HIS A 131 0.27 -25.77 27.94
C HIS A 131 1.80 -25.75 27.84
N ALA A 132 2.38 -24.60 28.19
CA ALA A 132 3.81 -24.35 28.32
C ALA A 132 4.34 -24.73 29.74
N PRO A 133 5.65 -24.78 29.95
CA PRO A 133 6.24 -25.17 31.25
C PRO A 133 5.86 -24.28 32.44
N ASP A 134 5.46 -23.03 32.20
CA ASP A 134 5.11 -22.03 33.21
C ASP A 134 3.59 -21.74 33.28
N GLY A 135 2.79 -22.41 32.46
CA GLY A 135 1.33 -22.30 32.48
C GLY A 135 0.72 -22.49 31.09
N TYR A 136 -0.48 -21.96 30.91
CA TYR A 136 -1.04 -21.85 29.57
C TYR A 136 -0.44 -20.62 28.88
N GLU A 137 -0.12 -20.75 27.60
CA GLU A 137 0.25 -19.65 26.70
C GLU A 137 -0.82 -19.52 25.61
N THR A 138 -1.02 -18.32 25.04
CA THR A 138 -1.98 -18.11 23.96
C THR A 138 -1.40 -17.24 22.86
N ILE A 139 -1.43 -17.75 21.64
CA ILE A 139 -1.00 -17.06 20.42
C ILE A 139 -2.24 -16.52 19.72
N ALA A 140 -2.20 -15.24 19.37
CA ALA A 140 -3.28 -14.52 18.72
C ALA A 140 -2.71 -13.71 17.55
N PRO A 141 -2.41 -14.34 16.39
CA PRO A 141 -1.62 -13.72 15.34
C PRO A 141 -2.45 -12.77 14.45
N TYR A 142 -3.46 -12.08 14.99
CA TYR A 142 -4.32 -11.15 14.25
C TYR A 142 -4.28 -9.76 14.89
N HIS A 143 -4.63 -8.74 14.10
CA HIS A 143 -4.75 -7.37 14.59
C HIS A 143 -5.99 -6.67 14.03
N TYR A 144 -6.47 -5.64 14.75
CA TYR A 144 -7.47 -4.67 14.28
C TYR A 144 -7.23 -3.34 14.99
N THR A 145 -7.68 -2.25 14.37
CA THR A 145 -7.75 -0.94 15.02
C THR A 145 -9.03 -0.84 15.88
N GLY A 146 -8.94 -0.20 17.05
CA GLY A 146 -10.08 0.06 17.94
C GLY A 146 -10.19 -0.84 19.20
N ASN A 147 -11.35 -0.78 19.86
CA ASN A 147 -11.64 -1.43 21.14
C ASN A 147 -12.36 -2.79 20.98
N LEU A 148 -11.92 -3.65 20.06
CA LEU A 148 -12.29 -5.06 20.22
C LEU A 148 -11.34 -5.65 21.26
N GLU A 149 -11.80 -6.59 22.07
CA GLU A 149 -10.93 -7.36 22.95
C GLU A 149 -10.35 -8.54 22.18
N ALA A 150 -9.16 -9.03 22.51
CA ALA A 150 -8.68 -10.28 21.89
C ALA A 150 -9.65 -11.44 22.24
N PRO A 151 -9.99 -12.38 21.33
CA PRO A 151 -10.64 -13.66 21.62
C PRO A 151 -9.85 -14.60 22.56
N VAL A 152 -9.21 -14.06 23.59
CA VAL A 152 -8.44 -14.81 24.60
C VAL A 152 -9.11 -14.61 25.96
N ASP A 153 -9.12 -15.66 26.78
CA ASP A 153 -9.53 -15.51 28.18
C ASP A 153 -8.46 -14.70 28.93
N GLU A 154 -8.89 -13.70 29.71
CA GLU A 154 -8.12 -12.54 30.24
C GLU A 154 -6.84 -12.82 31.05
N SER A 155 -6.37 -14.06 31.18
CA SER A 155 -5.39 -14.42 32.22
C SER A 155 -3.96 -14.69 31.76
N ILE A 156 -3.64 -14.65 30.47
CA ILE A 156 -2.36 -15.16 29.96
C ILE A 156 -1.74 -14.19 28.96
N TYR A 157 -0.56 -13.68 29.32
CA TYR A 157 0.26 -12.76 28.53
C TYR A 157 1.50 -13.50 28.02
N ASP A 158 1.51 -13.87 26.74
CA ASP A 158 2.67 -13.59 25.89
C ASP A 158 2.22 -13.41 24.44
N SER A 159 2.60 -12.28 23.84
CA SER A 159 2.04 -11.75 22.60
C SER A 159 2.94 -12.07 21.42
N ASP A 160 3.29 -13.35 21.24
CA ASP A 160 3.89 -13.76 19.97
C ASP A 160 2.83 -13.57 18.89
N ASN A 161 2.95 -12.46 18.17
CA ASN A 161 2.00 -12.06 17.13
C ASN A 161 2.21 -12.88 15.84
N PHE A 162 3.05 -13.91 15.86
CA PHE A 162 3.32 -14.74 14.70
C PHE A 162 3.08 -16.21 15.02
N LEU A 163 2.37 -16.89 14.13
CA LEU A 163 2.24 -18.34 14.17
C LEU A 163 3.38 -18.93 13.35
N ASN A 164 4.19 -19.80 13.94
CA ASN A 164 5.19 -20.59 13.21
C ASN A 164 4.64 -21.98 12.88
N VAL A 165 4.91 -22.44 11.67
CA VAL A 165 4.66 -23.83 11.27
C VAL A 165 5.91 -24.46 10.68
N VAL A 166 6.07 -25.76 10.88
CA VAL A 166 7.17 -26.57 10.38
C VAL A 166 6.62 -27.53 9.31
N ALA A 167 7.26 -27.54 8.15
CA ALA A 167 6.99 -28.50 7.09
C ALA A 167 7.74 -29.82 7.35
N PRO A 168 7.36 -30.94 6.68
CA PRO A 168 8.01 -32.23 6.89
C PRO A 168 9.52 -32.27 6.57
N ASP A 169 10.01 -31.33 5.76
CA ASP A 169 11.43 -31.17 5.43
C ASP A 169 12.21 -30.36 6.48
N GLY A 170 11.54 -29.93 7.56
CA GLY A 170 12.11 -29.12 8.63
C GLY A 170 12.13 -27.63 8.33
N SER A 171 11.66 -27.19 7.16
CA SER A 171 11.55 -25.75 6.87
C SER A 171 10.41 -25.11 7.68
N THR A 172 10.64 -23.89 8.14
CA THR A 172 9.63 -23.12 8.89
C THR A 172 8.96 -22.10 8.00
N ALA A 173 7.66 -21.88 8.20
CA ALA A 173 6.91 -20.78 7.59
C ALA A 173 6.12 -20.02 8.66
N ILE A 174 5.89 -18.73 8.44
CA ILE A 174 5.02 -17.92 9.29
C ILE A 174 3.69 -17.74 8.55
N PRO A 175 2.67 -18.60 8.79
CA PRO A 175 1.40 -18.50 8.11
C PRO A 175 0.67 -17.18 8.32
N LEU A 176 0.90 -16.53 9.46
CA LEU A 176 0.28 -15.28 9.82
C LEU A 176 1.23 -14.48 10.72
N ASP A 177 1.59 -13.29 10.25
CA ASP A 177 2.40 -12.31 10.99
C ASP A 177 1.50 -11.15 11.42
N GLY A 178 0.83 -11.33 12.55
CA GLY A 178 0.01 -10.30 13.19
C GLY A 178 0.82 -9.07 13.58
N GLY A 179 2.14 -9.17 13.79
CA GLY A 179 3.00 -8.02 14.04
C GLY A 179 3.11 -7.11 12.81
N SER A 180 3.26 -7.72 11.63
CA SER A 180 3.27 -6.99 10.36
C SER A 180 1.90 -6.35 10.05
N PHE A 181 0.78 -7.05 10.27
CA PHE A 181 -0.55 -6.44 10.13
C PHE A 181 -0.81 -5.33 11.15
N LYS A 182 -0.35 -5.50 12.39
CA LYS A 182 -0.41 -4.45 13.42
C LYS A 182 0.31 -3.19 12.99
N THR A 183 1.54 -3.36 12.49
CA THR A 183 2.34 -2.24 11.98
C THR A 183 1.60 -1.55 10.83
N ALA A 184 1.16 -2.30 9.81
CA ALA A 184 0.44 -1.75 8.67
C ALA A 184 -0.85 -1.00 9.07
N LEU A 185 -1.68 -1.57 9.93
CA LEU A 185 -2.92 -0.95 10.39
C LEU A 185 -2.69 0.27 11.29
N THR A 186 -1.66 0.24 12.14
CA THR A 186 -1.28 1.40 12.98
C THR A 186 -0.76 2.54 12.10
N THR A 187 0.14 2.25 11.17
CA THR A 187 0.61 3.24 10.19
C THR A 187 -0.55 3.82 9.39
N LEU A 188 -1.50 2.99 8.94
CA LEU A 188 -2.68 3.46 8.22
C LEU A 188 -3.54 4.41 9.07
N GLU A 189 -3.74 4.11 10.35
CA GLU A 189 -4.45 4.98 11.31
C GLU A 189 -3.73 6.32 11.51
N ASP A 190 -2.41 6.30 11.72
CA ASP A 190 -1.61 7.51 11.90
C ASP A 190 -1.69 8.42 10.65
N LYS A 191 -1.58 7.83 9.46
CA LYS A 191 -1.70 8.52 8.17
C LYS A 191 -3.11 9.05 7.93
N HIS A 192 -4.15 8.29 8.30
CA HIS A 192 -5.55 8.72 8.23
C HIS A 192 -5.80 9.94 9.12
N SER A 193 -5.36 9.88 10.38
CA SER A 193 -5.47 10.97 11.34
C SER A 193 -4.74 12.24 10.88
N SER A 194 -3.54 12.07 10.32
CA SER A 194 -2.77 13.15 9.70
C SER A 194 -3.51 13.79 8.51
N ALA A 195 -3.98 12.99 7.56
CA ALA A 195 -4.72 13.47 6.39
C ALA A 195 -5.99 14.23 6.82
N ASN A 196 -6.77 13.67 7.73
CA ASN A 196 -7.96 14.31 8.27
C ASN A 196 -7.63 15.64 8.97
N SER A 197 -6.55 15.70 9.76
CA SER A 197 -6.15 16.93 10.44
C SER A 197 -5.78 18.05 9.45
N ALA A 198 -5.20 17.69 8.30
CA ALA A 198 -4.81 18.64 7.26
C ALA A 198 -5.99 19.27 6.48
N VAL A 199 -7.15 18.60 6.40
CA VAL A 199 -8.31 19.07 5.61
C VAL A 199 -8.73 20.50 5.99
N GLY A 200 -8.77 20.82 7.28
CA GLY A 200 -9.18 22.15 7.75
C GLY A 200 -8.25 23.25 7.23
N SER A 201 -6.92 23.06 7.37
CA SER A 201 -5.94 24.02 6.85
C SER A 201 -5.96 24.15 5.33
N MET A 202 -6.24 23.06 4.60
CA MET A 202 -6.39 23.11 3.14
C MET A 202 -7.63 23.93 2.75
N ALA A 203 -8.76 23.69 3.42
CA ALA A 203 -9.99 24.45 3.16
C ALA A 203 -9.83 25.93 3.51
N ASP A 204 -9.27 26.26 4.67
CA ASP A 204 -8.94 27.63 5.08
C ASP A 204 -8.12 28.35 4.00
N SER A 205 -7.07 27.69 3.52
CA SER A 205 -6.17 28.27 2.54
C SER A 205 -6.83 28.40 1.16
N ILE A 206 -7.64 27.43 0.72
CA ILE A 206 -8.36 27.52 -0.55
C ILE A 206 -9.37 28.67 -0.52
N TYR A 207 -10.22 28.74 0.50
CA TYR A 207 -11.23 29.78 0.64
C TYR A 207 -10.64 31.18 0.83
N SER A 208 -9.42 31.28 1.34
CA SER A 208 -8.75 32.57 1.51
C SER A 208 -8.09 33.09 0.23
N ASN A 209 -7.74 32.20 -0.70
CA ASN A 209 -6.91 32.53 -1.86
C ASN A 209 -7.63 32.41 -3.21
N TYR A 210 -8.80 31.76 -3.27
CA TYR A 210 -9.51 31.49 -4.51
C TYR A 210 -11.00 31.82 -4.40
N GLU A 211 -11.56 32.36 -5.47
CA GLU A 211 -13.00 32.56 -5.61
C GLU A 211 -13.68 31.34 -6.27
N PRO A 212 -14.97 31.09 -6.01
CA PRO A 212 -15.73 30.04 -6.69
C PRO A 212 -15.63 30.17 -8.23
N GLY A 213 -15.16 29.11 -8.88
CA GLY A 213 -14.97 28.98 -10.32
C GLY A 213 -13.58 29.38 -10.83
N GLU A 214 -12.68 29.86 -9.96
CA GLU A 214 -11.32 30.26 -10.34
C GLU A 214 -10.39 29.06 -10.59
N VAL A 215 -10.62 27.95 -9.90
CA VAL A 215 -9.93 26.67 -10.10
C VAL A 215 -10.89 25.70 -10.78
N SER A 216 -10.47 25.18 -11.94
CA SER A 216 -11.26 24.23 -12.72
C SER A 216 -11.24 22.84 -12.07
N VAL A 217 -12.42 22.28 -11.83
CA VAL A 217 -12.58 20.93 -11.27
C VAL A 217 -12.07 19.86 -12.23
N SER A 218 -12.35 20.01 -13.53
CA SER A 218 -11.88 19.04 -14.53
C SER A 218 -10.36 18.96 -14.56
N ASP A 219 -9.71 20.10 -14.31
CA ASP A 219 -8.26 20.17 -14.31
C ASP A 219 -7.76 19.57 -13.00
N ALA A 220 -8.38 19.91 -11.86
CA ALA A 220 -8.01 19.38 -10.55
C ALA A 220 -8.18 17.86 -10.43
N ALA A 221 -9.23 17.29 -11.04
CA ALA A 221 -9.49 15.85 -11.05
C ALA A 221 -8.64 15.09 -12.08
N GLY A 222 -8.13 15.78 -13.11
CA GLY A 222 -7.37 15.20 -14.22
C GLY A 222 -6.24 14.25 -13.78
N PRO A 223 -5.38 14.62 -12.82
CA PRO A 223 -4.34 13.72 -12.32
C PRO A 223 -4.85 12.37 -11.80
N LEU A 224 -5.92 12.36 -11.00
CA LEU A 224 -6.48 11.11 -10.49
C LEU A 224 -7.16 10.31 -11.60
N GLU A 225 -7.78 10.99 -12.57
CA GLU A 225 -8.35 10.33 -13.74
C GLU A 225 -7.27 9.63 -14.57
N VAL A 226 -6.14 10.29 -14.84
CA VAL A 226 -4.98 9.70 -15.54
C VAL A 226 -4.44 8.48 -14.77
N MET A 227 -4.30 8.58 -13.44
CA MET A 227 -3.91 7.43 -12.62
C MET A 227 -4.91 6.27 -12.76
N LEU A 228 -6.22 6.54 -12.71
CA LEU A 228 -7.24 5.49 -12.81
C LEU A 228 -7.33 4.87 -14.21
N THR A 229 -7.22 5.66 -15.27
CA THR A 229 -7.25 5.18 -16.66
C THR A 229 -5.99 4.41 -17.01
N SER A 230 -4.82 4.83 -16.51
CA SER A 230 -3.55 4.13 -16.71
C SER A 230 -3.56 2.69 -16.20
N SER A 231 -4.29 2.41 -15.11
CA SER A 231 -4.43 1.03 -14.58
C SER A 231 -5.04 0.03 -15.59
N GLY A 232 -5.81 0.55 -16.56
CA GLY A 232 -6.49 -0.25 -17.58
C GLY A 232 -5.76 -0.29 -18.93
N ASN A 233 -4.86 0.66 -19.17
CA ASN A 233 -4.26 0.91 -20.48
C ASN A 233 -2.73 0.74 -20.51
N ASN A 234 -2.06 0.93 -19.37
CA ASN A 234 -0.61 0.95 -19.27
C ASN A 234 -0.09 -0.31 -18.56
N ASP A 235 1.22 -0.55 -18.67
CA ASP A 235 1.85 -1.62 -17.91
C ASP A 235 1.90 -1.31 -16.40
N SER A 236 2.17 -2.35 -15.63
CA SER A 236 2.16 -2.28 -14.17
C SER A 236 3.25 -1.38 -13.58
N LEU A 237 4.37 -1.14 -14.25
CA LEU A 237 5.40 -0.22 -13.78
C LEU A 237 4.93 1.23 -13.96
N THR A 238 4.42 1.55 -15.14
CA THR A 238 3.88 2.88 -15.45
C THR A 238 2.77 3.25 -14.48
N TYR A 239 1.83 2.34 -14.23
CA TYR A 239 0.76 2.56 -13.26
C TYR A 239 1.30 2.84 -11.84
N ARG A 240 2.36 2.14 -11.41
CA ARG A 240 2.99 2.36 -10.10
C ARG A 240 3.66 3.72 -9.98
N LEU A 241 4.40 4.13 -11.01
CA LEU A 241 5.05 5.44 -11.03
C LEU A 241 4.04 6.59 -11.08
N LEU A 242 2.98 6.43 -11.87
CA LEU A 242 1.87 7.40 -11.88
C LEU A 242 1.18 7.48 -10.52
N SER A 243 0.94 6.33 -9.87
CA SER A 243 0.34 6.29 -8.53
C SER A 243 1.25 6.96 -7.49
N ALA A 244 2.56 6.69 -7.52
CA ALA A 244 3.53 7.33 -6.64
C ALA A 244 3.58 8.84 -6.89
N GLN A 245 3.60 9.29 -8.16
CA GLN A 245 3.56 10.70 -8.50
C GLN A 245 2.25 11.34 -8.01
N SER A 246 1.08 10.74 -8.26
CA SER A 246 -0.20 11.27 -7.75
C SER A 246 -0.26 11.32 -6.23
N ALA A 247 0.49 10.45 -5.55
CA ALA A 247 0.66 10.45 -4.10
C ALA A 247 1.70 11.46 -3.58
N GLY A 248 2.32 12.26 -4.46
CA GLY A 248 3.28 13.30 -4.08
C GLY A 248 4.74 12.86 -4.00
N TYR A 249 5.05 11.61 -4.33
CA TYR A 249 6.42 11.12 -4.32
C TYR A 249 7.21 11.77 -5.46
N ALA A 250 8.49 11.99 -5.20
CA ALA A 250 9.46 12.30 -6.22
C ALA A 250 9.80 11.02 -6.99
N VAL A 251 9.43 11.00 -8.27
CA VAL A 251 9.80 9.94 -9.21
C VAL A 251 10.90 10.42 -10.14
N ASN A 252 11.68 9.49 -10.70
CA ASN A 252 12.69 9.85 -11.69
C ASN A 252 12.05 10.36 -12.99
N ASP A 253 12.79 11.18 -13.74
CA ASP A 253 12.37 11.57 -15.08
C ASP A 253 12.04 10.33 -15.93
N ALA A 254 10.96 10.43 -16.69
CA ALA A 254 10.41 9.31 -17.45
C ALA A 254 11.46 8.65 -18.35
N GLY A 255 11.54 7.31 -18.29
CA GLY A 255 12.46 6.49 -19.07
C GLY A 255 13.81 6.20 -18.42
N LYS A 256 14.21 6.90 -17.36
CA LYS A 256 15.44 6.55 -16.61
C LYS A 256 15.24 5.30 -15.76
N THR A 257 16.29 4.49 -15.63
CA THR A 257 16.29 3.28 -14.79
C THR A 257 17.57 3.19 -13.97
N VAL A 258 17.58 2.32 -12.96
CA VAL A 258 18.70 2.13 -12.06
C VAL A 258 18.92 0.67 -11.71
N ASP A 259 20.19 0.32 -11.50
CA ASP A 259 20.59 -0.92 -10.86
C ASP A 259 20.85 -0.66 -9.38
N VAL A 260 20.06 -1.29 -8.50
CA VAL A 260 20.18 -1.16 -7.05
C VAL A 260 20.65 -2.48 -6.46
N LYS A 261 21.67 -2.40 -5.60
CA LYS A 261 22.14 -3.50 -4.77
C LYS A 261 21.65 -3.31 -3.33
N ALA A 262 20.80 -4.21 -2.86
CA ALA A 262 20.22 -4.18 -1.51
C ALA A 262 19.95 -5.58 -0.98
N ASP A 263 19.63 -5.68 0.32
CA ASP A 263 19.07 -6.89 0.93
C ASP A 263 17.56 -6.94 0.70
N PHE A 264 17.16 -7.27 -0.53
CA PHE A 264 15.76 -7.33 -0.92
C PHE A 264 14.95 -8.41 -0.18
N ASN A 265 15.62 -9.44 0.36
CA ASN A 265 14.97 -10.55 1.04
C ASN A 265 14.93 -10.39 2.57
N GLY A 266 15.71 -9.46 3.13
CA GLY A 266 15.89 -9.30 4.58
C GLY A 266 16.64 -10.47 5.23
N ASP A 267 17.45 -11.21 4.46
CA ASP A 267 18.22 -12.36 4.94
C ASP A 267 19.72 -12.07 5.06
N GLY A 268 20.11 -10.81 4.88
CA GLY A 268 21.48 -10.32 4.85
C GLY A 268 22.19 -10.53 3.51
N SER A 269 21.52 -11.12 2.50
CA SER A 269 22.12 -11.33 1.18
C SER A 269 21.89 -10.13 0.26
N MET A 270 22.98 -9.45 -0.09
CA MET A 270 22.92 -8.33 -1.02
C MET A 270 22.82 -8.83 -2.47
N THR A 271 21.78 -8.43 -3.19
CA THR A 271 21.59 -8.75 -4.60
C THR A 271 21.33 -7.49 -5.41
N THR A 272 21.71 -7.49 -6.70
CA THR A 272 21.48 -6.36 -7.61
C THR A 272 20.24 -6.63 -8.46
N LYS A 273 19.35 -5.64 -8.56
CA LYS A 273 18.16 -5.66 -9.42
C LYS A 273 18.07 -4.37 -10.22
N SER A 274 17.48 -4.46 -11.40
CA SER A 274 17.19 -3.30 -12.26
C SER A 274 15.75 -2.84 -12.10
N GLY A 275 15.51 -1.53 -12.17
CA GLY A 275 14.20 -0.95 -11.93
C GLY A 275 14.23 0.57 -11.84
N VAL A 276 13.33 1.12 -11.03
CA VAL A 276 13.15 2.56 -10.82
C VAL A 276 13.05 2.88 -9.33
N ILE A 277 13.28 4.14 -8.97
CA ILE A 277 13.16 4.61 -7.58
C ILE A 277 12.11 5.71 -7.53
N TYR A 278 11.27 5.64 -6.51
CA TYR A 278 10.53 6.80 -6.03
C TYR A 278 10.80 7.00 -4.54
N ALA A 279 10.71 8.24 -4.08
CA ALA A 279 10.98 8.60 -2.69
C ALA A 279 10.16 9.82 -2.28
N ASN A 280 10.09 10.10 -0.98
CA ASN A 280 9.57 11.40 -0.54
C ASN A 280 10.41 12.53 -1.15
N ASP A 281 9.78 13.69 -1.39
CA ASP A 281 10.52 14.84 -1.88
C ASP A 281 11.62 15.23 -0.87
N ASP A 282 12.78 15.61 -1.38
CA ASP A 282 14.01 15.87 -0.61
C ASP A 282 14.59 14.67 0.17
N ALA A 283 14.11 13.44 -0.06
CA ALA A 283 14.68 12.24 0.58
C ALA A 283 16.17 12.05 0.25
N PHE A 284 16.59 12.47 -0.96
CA PHE A 284 17.98 12.46 -1.39
C PHE A 284 18.58 13.88 -1.34
N PRO A 285 19.87 14.02 -1.04
CA PRO A 285 20.54 15.32 -1.12
C PRO A 285 20.41 15.96 -2.51
N ASN A 286 19.74 17.11 -2.58
CA ASN A 286 19.38 17.81 -3.84
C ASN A 286 18.48 17.00 -4.79
N ASN A 287 17.71 16.04 -4.26
CA ASN A 287 16.88 15.13 -5.04
C ASN A 287 17.66 14.35 -6.11
N GLU A 288 18.97 14.12 -5.89
CA GLU A 288 19.88 13.50 -6.84
C GLU A 288 20.33 12.11 -6.39
N VAL A 289 20.09 11.12 -7.24
CA VAL A 289 20.53 9.73 -7.05
C VAL A 289 21.76 9.47 -7.91
N LYS A 290 22.85 9.00 -7.30
CA LYS A 290 24.19 8.93 -7.93
C LYS A 290 24.69 7.50 -8.10
N THR A 291 25.24 7.23 -9.28
CA THR A 291 25.96 6.00 -9.60
C THR A 291 27.11 5.77 -8.62
N GLY A 292 27.28 4.53 -8.18
CA GLY A 292 28.33 4.10 -7.24
C GLY A 292 28.16 4.57 -5.79
N THR A 293 27.01 5.16 -5.44
CA THR A 293 26.78 5.71 -4.09
C THR A 293 26.01 4.73 -3.21
N THR A 294 26.50 4.55 -1.98
CA THR A 294 25.82 3.78 -0.93
C THR A 294 25.03 4.72 -0.04
N TYR A 295 23.77 4.40 0.19
CA TYR A 295 22.81 5.19 0.94
C TYR A 295 22.35 4.46 2.20
N VAL A 296 22.10 5.21 3.27
CA VAL A 296 21.63 4.73 4.57
C VAL A 296 20.55 5.66 5.14
N GLN A 297 19.52 5.13 5.82
CA GLN A 297 18.48 5.96 6.44
C GLN A 297 18.92 6.64 7.74
N SER A 298 19.85 6.02 8.47
CA SER A 298 20.42 6.55 9.71
C SER A 298 21.92 6.71 9.58
N ASP A 299 22.46 7.82 10.11
CA ASP A 299 23.90 8.02 10.22
C ASP A 299 24.56 6.82 10.90
N ASP A 300 25.39 6.11 10.15
CA ASP A 300 26.13 4.93 10.57
C ASP A 300 27.57 5.29 11.01
N GLY A 301 27.93 6.57 10.93
CA GLY A 301 29.28 7.08 11.21
C GLY A 301 30.31 6.78 10.12
N ASP A 302 29.91 6.19 8.98
CA ASP A 302 30.77 5.96 7.83
C ASP A 302 30.69 7.12 6.85
N SER A 303 31.79 7.86 6.72
CA SER A 303 31.88 8.98 5.77
C SER A 303 31.75 8.59 4.29
N SER A 304 31.75 7.30 3.95
CA SER A 304 31.58 6.79 2.60
C SER A 304 30.13 6.53 2.20
N THR A 305 29.19 6.58 3.16
CA THR A 305 27.76 6.49 2.89
C THR A 305 27.11 7.87 2.81
N VAL A 306 25.96 7.95 2.17
CA VAL A 306 25.15 9.16 2.06
C VAL A 306 23.83 8.93 2.78
N GLN A 307 23.52 9.80 3.73
CA GLN A 307 22.25 9.70 4.44
C GLN A 307 21.08 10.09 3.54
N VAL A 308 20.03 9.26 3.51
CA VAL A 308 18.69 9.64 3.03
C VAL A 308 17.83 10.04 4.22
N SER A 309 17.04 11.11 4.08
CA SER A 309 16.28 11.69 5.20
C SER A 309 14.90 11.07 5.41
N ASP A 310 14.43 10.26 4.46
CA ASP A 310 13.07 9.76 4.44
C ASP A 310 12.95 8.45 3.63
N SER A 311 11.73 7.94 3.50
CA SER A 311 11.41 6.69 2.82
C SER A 311 11.80 6.71 1.34
N VAL A 312 12.38 5.59 0.91
CA VAL A 312 12.78 5.32 -0.48
C VAL A 312 12.25 3.95 -0.85
N THR A 313 11.58 3.85 -1.99
CA THR A 313 11.13 2.57 -2.53
C THR A 313 11.73 2.34 -3.90
N PHE A 314 12.25 1.13 -4.09
CA PHE A 314 12.71 0.63 -5.38
C PHE A 314 11.65 -0.29 -5.98
N VAL A 315 11.28 -0.04 -7.23
CA VAL A 315 10.39 -0.92 -8.00
C VAL A 315 11.22 -1.70 -8.99
N SER A 316 11.40 -3.00 -8.75
CA SER A 316 12.11 -3.84 -9.71
C SER A 316 11.25 -4.03 -10.95
N ASN A 317 11.85 -3.97 -12.14
CA ASN A 317 11.14 -4.21 -13.41
C ASN A 317 11.81 -5.34 -14.22
N PRO A 318 11.70 -6.59 -13.78
CA PRO A 318 12.23 -7.75 -14.51
C PRO A 318 11.47 -7.98 -15.83
N GLU A 319 12.18 -8.35 -16.90
CA GLU A 319 11.60 -8.53 -18.26
C GLU A 319 10.46 -9.58 -18.31
N ASP A 320 10.49 -10.60 -17.45
CA ASP A 320 9.60 -11.76 -17.48
C ASP A 320 8.72 -11.92 -16.22
N SER A 321 8.62 -10.89 -15.37
CA SER A 321 7.73 -10.95 -14.20
C SER A 321 7.12 -9.61 -13.85
N GLU A 322 6.08 -9.62 -13.02
CA GLU A 322 5.45 -8.38 -12.57
C GLU A 322 6.45 -7.52 -11.78
N PRO A 323 6.33 -6.19 -11.84
CA PRO A 323 7.10 -5.31 -10.99
C PRO A 323 6.86 -5.62 -9.51
N GLU A 324 7.87 -5.39 -8.68
CA GLU A 324 7.82 -5.66 -7.24
C GLU A 324 8.38 -4.46 -6.49
N ASP A 325 7.69 -4.06 -5.41
CA ASP A 325 8.08 -2.90 -4.61
C ASP A 325 8.95 -3.34 -3.43
N TYR A 326 10.07 -2.65 -3.25
CA TYR A 326 11.04 -2.90 -2.19
C TYR A 326 11.29 -1.62 -1.40
N PRO A 327 10.72 -1.50 -0.18
CA PRO A 327 11.15 -0.47 0.76
C PRO A 327 12.65 -0.64 1.03
N LEU A 328 13.41 0.45 0.84
CA LEU A 328 14.85 0.47 1.08
C LEU A 328 15.14 1.00 2.48
N ASP A 329 14.78 0.20 3.49
CA ASP A 329 14.89 0.55 4.92
C ASP A 329 16.29 0.32 5.51
N GLY A 330 17.17 -0.32 4.75
CA GLY A 330 18.56 -0.62 5.14
C GLY A 330 19.58 0.07 4.25
N GLU A 331 20.83 -0.35 4.38
CA GLU A 331 21.89 0.05 3.44
C GLU A 331 21.57 -0.45 2.04
N PHE A 332 21.65 0.43 1.04
CA PHE A 332 21.56 0.07 -0.37
C PHE A 332 22.59 0.84 -1.19
N THR A 333 23.00 0.28 -2.32
CA THR A 333 23.94 0.94 -3.24
C THR A 333 23.32 1.08 -4.61
N VAL A 334 23.34 2.30 -5.16
CA VAL A 334 23.02 2.53 -6.57
C VAL A 334 24.25 2.16 -7.37
N VAL A 335 24.18 1.04 -8.08
CA VAL A 335 25.31 0.51 -8.85
C VAL A 335 25.50 1.30 -10.13
N GLN A 336 24.41 1.57 -10.84
CA GLN A 336 24.41 2.27 -12.13
C GLN A 336 23.07 2.97 -12.36
N VAL A 337 23.11 4.14 -12.98
CA VAL A 337 21.95 4.85 -13.51
C VAL A 337 21.99 4.80 -15.04
N TYR A 338 20.84 4.60 -15.69
CA TYR A 338 20.69 4.63 -17.13
C TYR A 338 19.73 5.74 -17.56
N ASP A 339 20.05 6.42 -18.65
CA ASP A 339 19.14 7.36 -19.31
C ASP A 339 18.03 6.63 -20.09
N ASP A 340 17.14 7.39 -20.73
CA ASP A 340 16.01 6.87 -21.49
C ASP A 340 16.41 6.17 -22.80
N GLU A 341 17.67 6.29 -23.22
CA GLU A 341 18.26 5.58 -24.36
C GLU A 341 19.01 4.31 -23.91
N GLY A 342 19.10 4.05 -22.60
CA GLY A 342 19.83 2.93 -22.01
C GLY A 342 21.34 3.18 -21.88
N ASN A 343 21.82 4.41 -22.04
CA ASN A 343 23.22 4.76 -21.80
C ASN A 343 23.47 4.93 -20.30
N GLU A 344 24.66 4.51 -19.84
CA GLU A 344 25.13 4.75 -18.49
C GLU A 344 25.33 6.26 -18.23
N VAL A 345 24.77 6.75 -17.13
CA VAL A 345 24.93 8.13 -16.66
C VAL A 345 25.38 8.17 -15.19
N ASP A 346 25.96 9.31 -14.78
CA ASP A 346 26.52 9.46 -13.43
C ASP A 346 25.44 9.68 -12.35
N SER A 347 24.28 10.21 -12.74
CA SER A 347 23.18 10.50 -11.81
C SER A 347 21.82 10.64 -12.51
N MET A 348 20.76 10.58 -11.70
CA MET A 348 19.41 11.00 -12.06
C MET A 348 18.84 11.94 -10.99
N THR A 349 17.87 12.76 -11.39
CA THR A 349 17.11 13.62 -10.49
C THR A 349 15.72 13.03 -10.31
N LEU A 350 15.22 13.06 -9.08
CA LEU A 350 13.83 12.77 -8.76
C LEU A 350 13.05 14.08 -8.69
N THR A 351 11.82 14.07 -9.18
CA THR A 351 10.99 15.28 -9.21
C THR A 351 9.65 15.04 -8.53
N GLY A 352 9.45 15.63 -7.35
CA GLY A 352 8.19 15.61 -6.60
C GLY A 352 7.08 16.45 -7.23
N ASN A 353 5.95 16.54 -6.53
CA ASN A 353 4.92 17.54 -6.82
C ASN A 353 4.19 17.95 -5.54
N ASP A 354 3.78 19.22 -5.48
CA ASP A 354 3.14 19.78 -4.30
C ASP A 354 1.64 19.50 -4.23
N PHE A 355 1.04 18.91 -5.28
CA PHE A 355 -0.40 18.73 -5.35
C PHE A 355 -0.94 17.80 -4.26
N ALA A 356 -0.18 16.77 -3.87
CA ALA A 356 -0.54 15.85 -2.79
C ALA A 356 -0.16 16.37 -1.38
N THR A 357 0.35 17.60 -1.26
CA THR A 357 0.75 18.18 0.04
C THR A 357 -0.36 19.06 0.64
N THR A 358 -0.15 19.70 1.78
CA THR A 358 -1.08 20.73 2.30
C THR A 358 -0.92 22.09 1.64
N ASP A 359 0.09 22.28 0.76
CA ASP A 359 0.28 23.56 0.08
C ASP A 359 -0.80 23.75 -0.99
N THR A 360 -1.52 24.86 -0.89
CA THR A 360 -2.53 25.27 -1.85
C THR A 360 -2.15 26.58 -2.54
N SER A 361 -0.92 27.04 -2.35
CA SER A 361 -0.39 28.17 -3.10
C SER A 361 -0.21 27.78 -4.56
N ASN A 362 -0.81 28.55 -5.47
CA ASN A 362 -0.74 28.31 -6.92
C ASN A 362 -1.33 26.97 -7.39
N LEU A 363 -2.49 26.55 -6.85
CA LEU A 363 -3.18 25.30 -7.21
C LEU A 363 -3.27 25.04 -8.72
N ASN A 364 -3.64 26.05 -9.53
CA ASN A 364 -3.70 25.91 -10.99
C ASN A 364 -2.36 25.49 -11.62
N SER A 365 -1.24 25.98 -11.07
CA SER A 365 0.10 25.60 -11.50
C SER A 365 0.44 24.18 -11.04
N GLN A 366 0.15 23.83 -9.79
CA GLN A 366 0.39 22.50 -9.24
C GLN A 366 -0.36 21.41 -10.04
N ILE A 367 -1.63 21.67 -10.36
CA ILE A 367 -2.47 20.80 -11.19
C ILE A 367 -1.87 20.62 -12.59
N SER A 368 -1.56 21.74 -13.25
CA SER A 368 -1.00 21.71 -14.61
C SER A 368 0.34 20.98 -14.65
N GLU A 369 1.19 21.19 -13.65
CA GLU A 369 2.48 20.52 -13.53
C GLU A 369 2.32 19.02 -13.31
N LEU A 370 1.39 18.60 -12.45
CA LEU A 370 1.12 17.18 -12.22
C LEU A 370 0.58 16.50 -13.48
N ILE A 371 -0.40 17.09 -14.18
CA ILE A 371 -0.91 16.56 -15.45
C ILE A 371 0.24 16.38 -16.47
N ASN A 372 1.04 17.43 -16.69
CA ASN A 372 2.15 17.37 -17.64
C ASN A 372 3.17 16.28 -17.28
N LYS A 373 3.45 16.08 -15.99
CA LYS A 373 4.36 15.02 -15.52
C LYS A 373 3.76 13.64 -15.75
N MET A 374 2.47 13.46 -15.50
CA MET A 374 1.79 12.19 -15.73
C MET A 374 1.71 11.84 -17.22
N GLU A 375 1.35 12.79 -18.08
CA GLU A 375 1.38 12.61 -19.54
C GLU A 375 2.78 12.25 -20.04
N ALA A 376 3.82 12.93 -19.54
CA ALA A 376 5.20 12.63 -19.90
C ALA A 376 5.67 11.22 -19.47
N LEU A 377 5.17 10.73 -18.32
CA LEU A 377 5.40 9.35 -17.89
C LEU A 377 4.69 8.35 -18.81
N GLU A 378 3.42 8.58 -19.13
CA GLU A 378 2.66 7.72 -20.05
C GLU A 378 3.32 7.64 -21.43
N ASP A 379 3.58 8.79 -22.08
CA ASP A 379 4.14 8.86 -23.42
C ASP A 379 5.48 8.10 -23.55
N LYS A 380 6.33 8.19 -22.54
CA LYS A 380 7.69 7.62 -22.58
C LYS A 380 7.71 6.13 -22.31
N TYR A 381 6.90 5.63 -21.38
CA TYR A 381 6.83 4.19 -21.14
C TYR A 381 6.03 3.47 -22.23
N GLU A 382 5.02 4.11 -22.84
CA GLU A 382 4.38 3.59 -24.07
C GLU A 382 5.34 3.56 -25.26
N ALA A 383 6.16 4.61 -25.46
CA ALA A 383 7.10 4.70 -26.57
C ALA A 383 8.20 3.64 -26.51
N ASN A 384 8.75 3.36 -25.31
CA ASN A 384 9.77 2.33 -25.11
C ASN A 384 9.24 0.91 -25.35
N GLN A 385 7.93 0.68 -25.27
CA GLN A 385 7.29 -0.60 -25.60
C GLN A 385 7.08 -0.82 -27.11
N SER A 386 7.11 0.23 -27.95
CA SER A 386 6.88 0.09 -29.40
C SER A 386 7.95 -0.72 -30.15
N SER A 387 9.01 -1.17 -29.46
CA SER A 387 10.10 -1.98 -30.01
C SER A 387 10.04 -3.49 -29.67
N GLY A 388 9.12 -3.94 -28.81
CA GLY A 388 9.04 -5.35 -28.37
C GLY A 388 7.60 -5.83 -28.23
N GLY A 389 7.17 -6.74 -29.13
CA GLY A 389 5.78 -7.12 -29.26
C GLY A 389 5.17 -7.87 -28.07
N GLY A 390 4.05 -7.32 -27.58
CA GLY A 390 2.82 -8.07 -27.30
C GLY A 390 2.70 -8.77 -25.95
N SER A 391 1.74 -8.32 -25.15
CA SER A 391 0.62 -9.18 -24.72
C SER A 391 -0.47 -8.30 -24.12
N GLY A 392 -1.55 -8.11 -24.89
CA GLY A 392 -2.76 -7.49 -24.38
C GLY A 392 -3.29 -8.32 -23.22
N ILE A 393 -3.34 -7.72 -22.05
CA ILE A 393 -3.88 -8.37 -20.87
C ILE A 393 -5.41 -8.42 -20.99
N SER A 394 -5.94 -9.65 -21.05
CA SER A 394 -7.37 -9.99 -21.07
C SER A 394 -8.11 -9.34 -19.90
N GLN A 395 -9.41 -9.06 -20.07
CA GLN A 395 -10.36 -8.75 -18.98
C GLN A 395 -10.26 -9.73 -17.78
N ASP A 396 -9.63 -10.89 -17.97
CA ASP A 396 -9.32 -11.86 -16.93
C ASP A 396 -8.23 -11.40 -15.94
N ALA A 397 -7.31 -10.49 -16.27
CA ALA A 397 -6.34 -9.99 -15.27
C ALA A 397 -6.88 -8.81 -14.44
N ILE A 398 -7.81 -8.01 -14.98
CA ILE A 398 -8.62 -7.10 -14.16
C ILE A 398 -9.49 -7.92 -13.21
N LYS A 399 -10.09 -9.02 -13.69
CA LYS A 399 -10.75 -9.99 -12.80
C LYS A 399 -9.77 -10.66 -11.86
N SER A 400 -8.52 -10.92 -12.22
CA SER A 400 -7.52 -11.55 -11.35
C SER A 400 -6.98 -10.60 -10.29
N PHE A 401 -6.78 -9.31 -10.60
CA PHE A 401 -6.48 -8.24 -9.65
C PHE A 401 -7.65 -8.04 -8.67
N LEU A 402 -8.88 -7.97 -9.16
CA LEU A 402 -10.09 -7.89 -8.33
C LEU A 402 -10.36 -9.21 -7.55
N GLN A 403 -10.07 -10.38 -8.12
CA GLN A 403 -10.16 -11.69 -7.45
C GLN A 403 -9.02 -11.91 -6.45
N ASN A 404 -7.83 -11.34 -6.67
CA ASN A 404 -6.72 -11.32 -5.71
C ASN A 404 -6.94 -10.27 -4.60
N LEU A 405 -7.74 -9.24 -4.85
CA LEU A 405 -8.34 -8.36 -3.84
C LEU A 405 -9.53 -9.00 -3.09
N GLY A 406 -9.93 -10.24 -3.42
CA GLY A 406 -11.00 -10.94 -2.69
C GLY A 406 -12.41 -10.58 -3.10
N ILE A 407 -12.57 -9.94 -4.24
CA ILE A 407 -13.85 -9.86 -4.92
C ILE A 407 -14.07 -11.19 -5.65
N GLY A 408 -14.31 -12.24 -4.85
CA GLY A 408 -14.84 -13.50 -5.34
C GLY A 408 -16.28 -13.26 -5.79
N VAL A 409 -16.47 -13.12 -7.11
CA VAL A 409 -17.79 -13.11 -7.75
C VAL A 409 -18.39 -14.51 -7.62
N ALA A 410 -18.96 -14.80 -6.45
CA ALA A 410 -19.82 -15.94 -6.23
C ALA A 410 -21.27 -15.49 -6.45
N GLY A 411 -21.72 -15.60 -7.71
CA GLY A 411 -23.13 -15.71 -8.05
C GLY A 411 -23.93 -14.41 -8.16
N GLY A 412 -23.98 -13.86 -9.37
CA GLY A 412 -25.14 -13.11 -9.87
C GLY A 412 -25.14 -11.60 -9.61
N LEU A 413 -24.88 -10.83 -10.68
CA LEU A 413 -25.41 -9.49 -10.93
C LEU A 413 -25.40 -8.52 -9.71
N MET A 414 -24.27 -7.87 -9.38
CA MET A 414 -24.23 -6.57 -8.66
C MET A 414 -22.79 -6.03 -8.44
N ILE A 415 -21.96 -5.91 -9.49
CA ILE A 415 -20.68 -5.13 -9.40
C ILE A 415 -20.57 -4.06 -10.49
N VAL A 416 -21.39 -4.15 -11.54
CA VAL A 416 -21.70 -2.98 -12.38
C VAL A 416 -22.32 -1.86 -11.52
N ALA A 417 -22.95 -2.18 -10.40
CA ALA A 417 -23.64 -1.19 -9.57
C ALA A 417 -22.72 -0.14 -8.92
N VAL A 418 -21.49 -0.40 -8.47
CA VAL A 418 -20.73 0.64 -7.73
C VAL A 418 -20.07 1.67 -8.67
N ILE A 419 -19.43 1.21 -9.74
CA ILE A 419 -18.85 2.09 -10.78
C ILE A 419 -19.98 2.76 -11.59
N VAL A 420 -21.06 2.05 -11.91
CA VAL A 420 -22.22 2.67 -12.56
C VAL A 420 -23.04 3.52 -11.60
N VAL A 421 -22.97 3.35 -10.28
CA VAL A 421 -23.58 4.28 -9.30
C VAL A 421 -22.73 5.54 -9.14
N MET A 422 -21.39 5.48 -9.15
CA MET A 422 -20.57 6.70 -9.18
C MET A 422 -20.72 7.46 -10.50
N ILE A 423 -20.71 6.75 -11.63
CA ILE A 423 -20.97 7.35 -12.95
C ILE A 423 -22.44 7.81 -13.08
N LEU A 424 -23.44 7.11 -12.51
CA LEU A 424 -24.84 7.57 -12.47
C LEU A 424 -25.04 8.71 -11.49
N PHE A 425 -24.33 8.79 -10.37
CA PHE A 425 -24.43 9.94 -9.47
C PHE A 425 -23.81 11.17 -10.13
N ALA A 426 -22.66 11.04 -10.82
CA ALA A 426 -22.11 12.09 -11.66
C ALA A 426 -23.09 12.49 -12.79
N TYR A 427 -23.69 11.52 -13.49
CA TYR A 427 -24.59 11.78 -14.62
C TYR A 427 -25.99 12.30 -14.21
N ILE A 428 -26.55 11.87 -13.07
CA ILE A 428 -27.83 12.35 -12.53
C ILE A 428 -27.70 13.76 -11.94
N LYS A 429 -26.53 14.12 -11.38
CA LYS A 429 -26.26 15.48 -10.89
C LYS A 429 -26.13 16.48 -12.05
N ILE A 430 -25.54 16.05 -13.18
CA ILE A 430 -25.47 16.84 -14.44
C ILE A 430 -26.86 17.05 -15.08
N LEU A 431 -27.80 16.12 -14.94
CA LEU A 431 -29.15 16.21 -15.52
C LEU A 431 -30.21 16.94 -14.65
N ARG A 432 -29.82 17.44 -13.47
CA ARG A 432 -30.71 18.24 -12.58
C ARG A 432 -30.37 19.73 -12.50
N ILE A 433 -29.36 20.18 -13.25
CA ILE A 433 -29.17 21.59 -13.66
C ILE A 433 -29.97 21.78 -14.96
#